data_AF-A0AA42VP28-F1
#
_entry.id   AF-A0AA42VP28-F1
#
_cell.length_a   1.000
_cell.length_b   1.000
_cell.length_c   1.000
_cell.angle_alpha   90.00
_cell.angle_beta   90.00
_cell.angle_gamma   90.00
#
_symmetry.space_group_name_H-M   'P 1'
#
loop_
_entity.id
_entity.type
_entity.pdbx_description
1 polymer ?
#
loop_
_entity_poly.entity_id
_entity_poly.type
_entity_poly.pdbx_seq_one_letter_code
_entity_poly.pdbx_strand_id
1 'polypeptide(L)'
;MSLQLSFDFEGDGVTCLPAISPGAVLRACHKTITEWRKFDYLMRRSTAPRTLLEYLMEEAGQDEEHCAAALEAADEAGLIFYMPGSTIIKIQPAGLYLLSLELVGEEQRRSLDALRLN
;
A
#
# COMPACT_ATOMS: atom_id res chain seq x y z
N MET A 1 -23.17 8.84 -10.98
CA MET A 1 -22.30 8.15 -11.95
C MET A 1 -21.12 7.65 -11.13
N SER A 2 -21.08 6.35 -10.82
CA SER A 2 -20.04 5.73 -10.00
C SER A 2 -18.87 5.34 -10.91
N LEU A 3 -17.71 5.98 -10.71
CA LEU A 3 -16.44 5.58 -11.34
C LEU A 3 -15.93 4.33 -10.62
N GLN A 4 -16.25 3.17 -11.17
CA GLN A 4 -15.76 1.89 -10.70
C GLN A 4 -14.33 1.73 -11.26
N LEU A 5 -13.32 1.96 -10.41
CA LEU A 5 -11.92 1.72 -10.76
C LEU A 5 -11.69 0.21 -10.81
N SER A 6 -11.74 -0.36 -12.01
CA SER A 6 -11.32 -1.73 -12.29
C SER A 6 -9.80 -1.77 -12.40
N PHE A 7 -9.14 -2.42 -11.43
CA PHE A 7 -7.74 -2.79 -11.54
C PHE A 7 -7.62 -4.00 -12.47
N ASP A 8 -7.25 -3.78 -13.73
CA ASP A 8 -6.88 -4.86 -14.65
C ASP A 8 -5.51 -5.41 -14.21
N PHE A 9 -5.52 -6.66 -13.73
CA PHE A 9 -4.31 -7.40 -13.34
C PHE A 9 -3.71 -8.18 -14.52
N GLU A 10 -4.41 -8.29 -15.64
CA GLU A 10 -3.91 -8.90 -16.87
C GLU A 10 -3.79 -7.80 -17.93
N GLY A 11 -2.56 -7.61 -18.42
CA GLY A 11 -2.26 -6.55 -19.38
C GLY A 11 -3.00 -6.75 -20.70
N ASP A 12 -4.11 -6.04 -20.88
CA ASP A 12 -4.53 -5.42 -22.14
C ASP A 12 -5.78 -4.55 -21.90
N GLY A 13 -5.62 -3.23 -21.85
CA GLY A 13 -6.77 -2.32 -21.76
C GLY A 13 -6.41 -0.94 -21.21
N VAL A 14 -6.45 0.08 -22.05
CA VAL A 14 -6.19 1.47 -21.69
C VAL A 14 -7.20 1.97 -20.66
N THR A 15 -6.77 2.12 -19.41
CA THR A 15 -7.19 3.18 -18.50
C THR A 15 -5.91 3.72 -17.85
N CYS A 16 -5.79 5.05 -17.75
CA CYS A 16 -4.58 5.73 -17.27
C CYS A 16 -3.95 4.97 -16.11
N LEU A 17 -2.74 4.44 -16.29
CA LEU A 17 -1.99 3.81 -15.20
C LEU A 17 -2.11 4.72 -13.99
N PRO A 18 -2.55 4.23 -12.81
CA PRO A 18 -2.43 5.05 -11.62
C PRO A 18 -0.95 5.45 -11.53
N ALA A 19 -0.68 6.75 -11.41
CA ALA A 19 0.69 7.28 -11.37
C ALA A 19 1.55 6.58 -10.29
N ILE A 20 0.86 5.95 -9.31
CA ILE A 20 1.42 5.22 -8.19
C ILE A 20 0.79 3.83 -8.16
N SER A 21 1.62 2.77 -8.16
CA SER A 21 1.12 1.40 -8.10
C SER A 21 0.55 1.06 -6.71
N PRO A 22 -0.47 0.19 -6.61
CA PRO A 22 -0.97 -0.30 -5.33
C PRO A 22 0.13 -0.92 -4.46
N GLY A 23 1.12 -1.57 -5.09
CA GLY A 23 2.30 -2.12 -4.40
C GLY A 23 3.12 -1.05 -3.69
N ALA A 24 3.33 0.13 -4.32
CA ALA A 24 4.03 1.25 -3.70
C ALA A 24 3.29 1.77 -2.47
N VAL A 25 1.96 1.90 -2.56
CA VAL A 25 1.10 2.29 -1.44
C VAL A 25 1.21 1.28 -0.28
N LEU A 26 1.13 -0.01 -0.58
CA LEU A 26 1.21 -1.07 0.43
C LEU A 26 2.60 -1.14 1.10
N ARG A 27 3.68 -0.92 0.34
CA ARG A 27 5.04 -0.79 0.91
C ARG A 27 5.16 0.40 1.84
N ALA A 28 4.66 1.57 1.43
CA ALA A 28 4.65 2.77 2.27
C ALA A 28 3.84 2.54 3.55
N CYS A 29 2.68 1.87 3.46
CA CYS A 29 1.88 1.47 4.62
C CYS A 29 2.65 0.55 5.56
N HIS A 30 3.28 -0.50 5.03
CA HIS A 30 4.05 -1.44 5.82
C HIS A 30 5.23 -0.78 6.54
N LYS A 31 5.97 0.08 5.85
CA LYS A 31 7.09 0.87 6.39
C LYS A 31 6.61 1.77 7.53
N THR A 32 5.52 2.51 7.29
CA THR A 32 4.92 3.42 8.29
C THR A 32 4.51 2.66 9.55
N ILE A 33 3.76 1.56 9.43
CA ILE A 33 3.33 0.74 10.57
C ILE A 33 4.54 0.23 11.37
N THR A 34 5.59 -0.20 10.67
CA THR A 34 6.79 -0.77 11.31
C THR A 34 7.57 0.30 12.08
N GLU A 35 7.74 1.49 11.51
CA GLU A 35 8.44 2.60 12.16
C GLU A 35 7.67 3.16 13.35
N TRP A 36 6.35 3.30 13.25
CA TRP A 36 5.51 3.70 14.39
C TRP A 36 5.56 2.68 15.54
N ARG A 37 5.55 1.38 15.23
CA ARG A 37 5.72 0.33 16.26
C ARG A 37 7.08 0.41 16.96
N LYS A 38 8.16 0.66 16.21
CA LYS A 38 9.50 0.86 16.78
C LYS A 38 9.53 2.09 17.69
N PHE A 39 8.93 3.19 17.25
CA PHE A 39 8.85 4.43 18.02
C PHE A 39 8.12 4.25 19.35
N ASP A 40 6.96 3.57 19.32
CA ASP A 40 6.19 3.25 20.53
C ASP A 40 6.97 2.33 21.47
N TYR A 41 7.63 1.29 20.94
CA TYR A 41 8.43 0.36 21.72
C TYR A 41 9.63 1.04 22.42
N LEU A 42 10.26 2.01 21.74
CA LEU A 42 11.40 2.76 22.29
C LEU A 42 10.98 3.90 23.25
N MET A 43 9.73 3.91 23.72
CA MET A 43 9.22 4.87 24.71
C MET A 43 9.43 6.34 24.28
N ARG A 44 9.22 6.65 22.99
CA ARG A 44 9.27 8.02 22.42
C ARG A 44 10.60 8.77 22.62
N ARG A 45 11.70 8.04 22.84
CA ARG A 45 13.06 8.64 22.93
C ARG A 45 13.69 8.94 21.57
N SER A 46 13.11 8.42 20.50
CA SER A 46 13.49 8.71 19.11
C SER A 46 12.71 9.89 18.54
N THR A 47 13.11 10.39 17.37
CA THR A 47 12.30 11.34 16.59
C THR A 47 11.00 10.68 16.16
N ALA A 48 9.91 11.47 16.13
CA ALA A 48 8.65 10.99 15.61
C ALA A 48 8.83 10.52 14.15
N PRO A 49 8.34 9.32 13.79
CA PRO A 49 8.44 8.83 12.44
C PRO A 49 7.57 9.65 11.49
N ARG A 50 7.93 9.61 10.21
CA ARG A 50 7.23 10.31 9.14
C ARG A 50 5.79 9.80 8.98
N THR A 51 4.95 10.64 8.41
CA THR A 51 3.57 10.28 8.05
C THR A 51 3.56 9.31 6.87
N LEU A 52 2.43 8.62 6.68
CA LEU A 52 2.26 7.72 5.53
C LEU A 52 2.43 8.45 4.19
N LEU A 53 1.88 9.65 4.09
CA LEU A 53 1.94 10.47 2.89
C LEU A 53 3.39 10.83 2.54
N GLU A 54 4.18 11.25 3.53
CA GLU A 54 5.60 11.53 3.35
C GLU A 54 6.40 10.30 2.89
N TYR A 55 6.11 9.12 3.44
CA TYR A 55 6.73 7.89 2.97
C TYR A 55 6.31 7.53 1.55
N LEU A 56 5.04 7.74 1.19
CA LEU A 56 4.55 7.44 -0.15
C LEU A 56 5.15 8.38 -1.19
N MET A 57 5.28 9.67 -0.87
CA MET A 57 5.94 10.65 -1.74
C MET A 57 7.42 10.30 -1.96
N GLU A 58 8.13 9.88 -0.90
CA GLU A 58 9.52 9.41 -1.01
C GLU A 58 9.64 8.16 -1.89
N GLU A 59 8.77 7.17 -1.69
CA GLU A 59 8.82 5.90 -2.42
C GLU A 59 8.37 6.04 -3.89
N ALA A 60 7.36 6.85 -4.16
CA ALA A 60 6.80 7.04 -5.49
C ALA A 60 7.50 8.14 -6.30
N GLY A 61 8.22 9.06 -5.63
CA GLY A 61 8.78 10.25 -6.27
C GLY A 61 7.72 11.18 -6.87
N GLN A 62 6.50 11.14 -6.33
CA GLN A 62 5.35 11.92 -6.77
C GLN A 62 5.03 13.04 -5.78
N ASP A 63 4.23 14.00 -6.24
CA ASP A 63 3.76 15.09 -5.39
C ASP A 63 2.65 14.65 -4.41
N GLU A 64 2.28 15.57 -3.52
CA GLU A 64 1.31 15.31 -2.46
C GLU A 64 -0.08 14.94 -3.01
N GLU A 65 -0.52 15.61 -4.08
CA GLU A 65 -1.85 15.43 -4.66
C GLU A 65 -2.01 14.03 -5.26
N HIS A 66 -1.02 13.58 -6.05
CA HIS A 66 -1.04 12.23 -6.62
C HIS A 66 -0.90 11.14 -5.54
N CYS A 67 -0.09 11.38 -4.50
CA CYS A 67 0.02 10.46 -3.36
C CYS A 67 -1.26 10.38 -2.53
N ALA A 68 -1.94 11.50 -2.28
CA ALA A 68 -3.20 11.52 -1.57
C ALA A 68 -4.29 10.75 -2.36
N ALA A 69 -4.41 11.01 -3.66
CA ALA A 69 -5.35 10.29 -4.53
C ALA A 69 -5.08 8.78 -4.56
N ALA A 70 -3.81 8.35 -4.54
CA ALA A 70 -3.46 6.95 -4.49
C ALA A 70 -3.82 6.28 -3.15
N LEU A 71 -3.74 7.01 -2.02
CA LEU A 71 -4.18 6.53 -0.72
C LEU A 71 -5.70 6.38 -0.66
N GLU A 72 -6.43 7.37 -1.18
CA GLU A 72 -7.89 7.31 -1.29
C GLU A 72 -8.34 6.12 -2.15
N ALA A 73 -7.74 5.94 -3.33
CA ALA A 73 -8.03 4.80 -4.20
C ALA A 73 -7.73 3.45 -3.53
N ALA A 74 -6.68 3.36 -2.71
CA ALA A 74 -6.34 2.13 -1.99
C ALA A 74 -7.32 1.83 -0.83
N ASP A 75 -7.84 2.86 -0.17
CA ASP A 75 -8.89 2.74 0.86
C ASP A 75 -10.22 2.33 0.22
N GLU A 76 -10.62 2.98 -0.88
CA GLU A 76 -11.82 2.64 -1.66
C GLU A 76 -11.78 1.22 -2.22
N ALA A 77 -10.61 0.77 -2.68
CA ALA A 77 -10.39 -0.60 -3.15
C ALA A 77 -10.34 -1.64 -2.01
N GLY A 78 -10.45 -1.22 -0.75
CA GLY A 78 -10.40 -2.11 0.41
C GLY A 78 -9.06 -2.80 0.60
N LEU A 79 -7.96 -2.21 0.11
CA LEU A 79 -6.60 -2.72 0.29
C LEU A 79 -6.02 -2.29 1.63
N ILE A 80 -6.38 -1.08 2.05
CA ILE A 80 -6.03 -0.52 3.35
C ILE A 80 -7.29 0.01 4.02
N PHE A 81 -7.17 0.30 5.31
CA PHE A 81 -8.09 1.12 6.05
C PHE A 81 -7.27 2.21 6.73
N TYR A 82 -7.46 3.44 6.26
CA TYR A 82 -6.86 4.61 6.86
C TYR A 82 -7.92 5.37 7.65
N MET A 83 -7.77 5.44 8.97
CA MET A 83 -8.71 6.18 9.79
C MET A 83 -8.49 7.69 9.61
N PRO A 84 -9.50 8.45 9.16
CA PRO A 84 -9.36 9.89 8.97
C PRO A 84 -8.92 10.59 10.27
N GLY A 85 -7.91 11.46 10.18
CA GLY A 85 -7.38 12.19 11.33
C GLY A 85 -6.55 11.34 12.31
N SER A 86 -6.20 10.11 11.96
CA SER A 86 -5.40 9.20 12.78
C SER A 86 -4.16 8.73 12.03
N THR A 87 -3.08 8.42 12.77
CA THR A 87 -1.91 7.71 12.22
C THR A 87 -2.15 6.20 12.10
N ILE A 88 -3.33 5.71 12.52
CA ILE A 88 -3.68 4.30 12.48
C ILE A 88 -3.99 3.88 11.04
N ILE A 89 -3.11 3.04 10.52
CA ILE A 89 -3.23 2.39 9.22
C ILE A 89 -3.39 0.89 9.45
N LYS A 90 -4.37 0.27 8.81
CA LYS A 90 -4.50 -1.18 8.76
C LYS A 90 -4.43 -1.64 7.32
N ILE A 91 -3.58 -2.63 7.04
CA ILE A 91 -3.57 -3.30 5.74
C ILE A 91 -4.64 -4.39 5.79
N GLN A 92 -5.60 -4.35 4.87
CA GLN A 92 -6.68 -5.32 4.78
C GLN A 92 -6.16 -6.67 4.24
N PRO A 93 -6.90 -7.78 4.41
CA PRO A 93 -6.46 -9.09 3.91
C PRO A 93 -6.08 -9.10 2.42
N ALA A 94 -6.84 -8.40 1.57
CA ALA A 94 -6.52 -8.26 0.15
C ALA A 94 -5.21 -7.48 -0.08
N GLY A 95 -5.00 -6.39 0.65
CA GLY A 95 -3.74 -5.64 0.61
C GLY A 95 -2.55 -6.44 1.14
N LEU A 96 -2.73 -7.27 2.17
CA LEU A 96 -1.68 -8.15 2.68
C LEU A 96 -1.28 -9.21 1.66
N TYR A 97 -2.25 -9.77 0.93
CA TYR A 97 -1.98 -10.70 -0.16
C TYR A 97 -1.14 -10.02 -1.26
N LEU A 98 -1.56 -8.85 -1.74
CA LEU A 98 -0.79 -8.09 -2.74
C LEU A 98 0.61 -7.71 -2.23
N LEU A 99 0.71 -7.24 -0.99
CA LEU A 99 1.99 -6.93 -0.37
C LEU A 99 2.89 -8.17 -0.27
N SER A 100 2.32 -9.33 0.05
CA SER A 100 3.07 -10.58 0.10
C SER A 100 3.60 -10.96 -1.27
N LEU A 101 2.83 -10.76 -2.35
CA LEU A 101 3.33 -10.93 -3.71
C LEU A 101 4.50 -9.98 -3.95
N GLU A 102 4.35 -8.69 -3.66
CA GLU A 102 5.42 -7.68 -3.84
C GLU A 102 6.72 -8.00 -3.08
N LEU A 103 6.63 -8.54 -1.87
CA LEU A 103 7.79 -8.83 -1.01
C LEU A 103 8.45 -10.19 -1.27
N VAL A 104 7.77 -11.09 -1.99
CA VAL A 104 8.23 -12.43 -2.29
C VAL A 104 8.82 -12.45 -3.71
N GLY A 105 10.04 -12.99 -3.87
CA GLY A 105 10.71 -13.08 -5.17
C GLY A 105 9.91 -13.94 -6.16
N GLU A 106 10.11 -13.75 -7.47
CA GLU A 106 9.34 -14.44 -8.54
C GLU A 106 9.25 -15.96 -8.34
N GLU A 107 10.33 -16.58 -7.86
CA GLU A 107 10.43 -18.03 -7.67
C GLU A 107 9.53 -18.56 -6.55
N GLN A 108 9.30 -17.74 -5.51
CA GLN A 108 8.42 -18.06 -4.39
C GLN A 108 6.96 -17.67 -4.68
N ARG A 109 6.71 -16.67 -5.56
CA ARG A 109 5.36 -16.36 -6.07
C ARG A 109 4.75 -17.55 -6.81
N ARG A 110 5.51 -18.17 -7.73
CA ARG A 110 5.06 -19.39 -8.45
C ARG A 110 4.70 -20.54 -7.51
N SER A 111 5.39 -20.65 -6.37
CA SER A 111 5.11 -21.67 -5.36
C SER A 111 3.82 -21.37 -4.57
N LEU A 112 3.54 -20.08 -4.30
CA LEU A 112 2.31 -19.63 -3.64
C LEU A 112 1.08 -19.79 -4.55
N ASP A 113 1.22 -19.52 -5.84
CA ASP A 113 0.14 -19.77 -6.83
C ASP A 113 -0.15 -21.26 -7.00
N ALA A 114 0.88 -22.12 -6.95
CA ALA A 114 0.71 -23.58 -6.97
C ALA A 114 -0.03 -24.11 -5.72
N LEU A 115 0.09 -23.42 -4.57
CA LEU A 115 -0.65 -23.75 -3.35
C LEU A 115 -2.11 -23.25 -3.36
N ARG A 116 -2.43 -22.23 -4.17
CA ARG A 116 -3.81 -21.72 -4.33
C ARG A 116 -4.68 -22.59 -5.24
N LEU A 117 -4.05 -23.42 -6.08
CA LEU A 117 -4.71 -24.33 -7.03
C LEU A 117 -4.97 -25.74 -6.47
N ASN A 118 -4.64 -26.01 -5.20
CA ASN A 118 -4.98 -27.24 -4.48
C ASN A 118 -5.92 -26.94 -3.30
#